data_AF-A0A2L2LCP0-F1
#
_entry.id   AF-A0A2L2LCP0-F1
#
_cell.length_a   1.000
_cell.length_b   1.000
_cell.length_c   1.000
_cell.angle_alpha   90.00
_cell.angle_beta   90.00
_cell.angle_gamma   90.00
#
_symmetry.space_group_name_H-M   'P 1'
#
loop_
_entity.id
_entity.type
_entity.pdbx_description
1 polymer ?
#
loop_
_entity_poly.entity_id
_entity_poly.type
_entity_poly.pdbx_seq_one_letter_code
_entity_poly.pdbx_strand_id
1 'polypeptide(L)'
;MRTLHPVAGTLALAIILAFWLSTALTEISGSSEAIRTVKLAIPWGFLVLAPALAVTGFSGFRMGAKWKHPLIAAKKKRMPLIALNGLLILVPCALVLRHFALSNDYGGVFYAVQALELCAGALNITLLAKSFRDGLQLKRRLAA
;
A
#
# COMPACT_ATOMS: atom_id res chain seq x y z
N MET A 1 9.05 -13.26 -17.61
CA MET A 1 8.73 -12.01 -16.87
C MET A 1 7.42 -11.31 -17.30
N ARG A 2 6.79 -11.61 -18.45
CA ARG A 2 5.56 -10.94 -18.91
C ARG A 2 4.32 -11.15 -18.00
N THR A 3 4.25 -12.25 -17.27
CA THR A 3 3.13 -12.62 -16.36
C THR A 3 3.41 -12.31 -14.89
N LEU A 4 4.66 -12.38 -14.44
CA LEU A 4 5.06 -12.14 -13.05
C LEU A 4 4.83 -10.69 -12.59
N HIS A 5 5.04 -9.71 -13.47
CA HIS A 5 4.86 -8.30 -13.14
C HIS A 5 3.41 -7.91 -12.82
N PRO A 6 2.40 -8.24 -13.65
CA PRO A 6 1.01 -7.91 -13.32
C PRO A 6 0.50 -8.67 -12.09
N VAL A 7 0.91 -9.93 -11.89
CA VAL A 7 0.48 -10.72 -10.71
C VAL A 7 1.04 -10.10 -9.42
N ALA A 8 2.32 -9.77 -9.38
CA ALA A 8 2.93 -9.16 -8.19
C ALA A 8 2.33 -7.78 -7.87
N GLY A 9 2.03 -6.97 -8.90
CA GLY A 9 1.39 -5.67 -8.71
C GLY A 9 -0.07 -5.77 -8.24
N THR A 10 -0.85 -6.71 -8.77
CA THR A 10 -2.21 -6.98 -8.30
C THR A 10 -2.20 -7.51 -6.86
N LEU A 11 -1.28 -8.43 -6.55
CA LEU A 11 -1.14 -8.96 -5.20
C LEU A 11 -0.78 -7.87 -4.19
N ALA A 12 0.19 -7.01 -4.50
CA ALA A 12 0.56 -5.89 -3.64
C ALA A 12 -0.62 -4.93 -3.39
N LEU A 13 -1.39 -4.59 -4.43
CA LEU A 13 -2.57 -3.75 -4.28
C LEU A 13 -3.65 -4.42 -3.42
N ALA A 14 -3.91 -5.72 -3.62
CA ALA A 14 -4.88 -6.47 -2.84
C ALA A 14 -4.51 -6.55 -1.36
N ILE A 15 -3.23 -6.79 -1.05
CA ILE A 15 -2.73 -6.81 0.33
C ILE A 15 -2.88 -5.45 1.00
N ILE A 16 -2.50 -4.35 0.32
CA ILE A 16 -2.63 -2.99 0.87
C ILE A 16 -4.11 -2.65 1.11
N LEU A 17 -4.99 -2.99 0.18
CA LEU A 17 -6.43 -2.80 0.34
C LEU A 17 -6.98 -3.61 1.52
N ALA A 18 -6.55 -4.86 1.68
CA ALA A 18 -6.98 -5.71 2.77
C ALA A 18 -6.55 -5.16 4.13
N PHE A 19 -5.30 -4.67 4.28
CA PHE A 19 -4.85 -4.04 5.52
C PHE A 19 -5.66 -2.79 5.85
N TRP A 20 -5.89 -1.93 4.85
CA TRP A 20 -6.65 -0.70 5.04
C TRP A 20 -8.10 -0.98 5.42
N LEU A 21 -8.78 -1.90 4.72
CA LEU A 21 -10.16 -2.30 5.02
C LEU A 21 -10.27 -2.97 6.38
N SER A 22 -9.34 -3.87 6.71
CA SER A 22 -9.33 -4.54 8.01
C SER A 22 -9.25 -3.52 9.14
N THR A 23 -8.30 -2.57 9.05
CA THR A 23 -8.21 -1.47 10.00
C THR A 23 -9.52 -0.66 10.06
N ALA A 24 -10.03 -0.18 8.93
CA ALA A 24 -11.24 0.65 8.89
C ALA A 24 -12.46 -0.06 9.48
N LEU A 25 -12.65 -1.35 9.18
CA LEU A 25 -13.75 -2.15 9.71
C LEU A 25 -13.61 -2.36 11.23
N THR A 26 -12.40 -2.59 11.73
CA THR A 26 -12.20 -2.73 13.19
C THR A 26 -12.46 -1.44 13.93
N GLU A 27 -12.07 -0.29 13.37
CA GLU A 27 -12.35 1.02 13.96
C GLU A 27 -13.88 1.31 13.99
N ILE A 28 -14.59 1.02 12.90
CA ILE A 28 -16.07 1.18 12.84
C ILE A 28 -16.78 0.23 13.82
N SER A 29 -16.24 -0.97 14.04
CA SER A 29 -16.82 -1.93 14.99
C SER A 29 -16.69 -1.50 16.46
N GLY A 30 -15.75 -0.59 16.77
CA GLY A 30 -15.45 -0.16 18.14
C GLY A 30 -14.80 -1.24 19.03
N SER A 31 -14.51 -2.43 18.50
CA SER A 31 -13.92 -3.52 19.28
C SER A 31 -12.41 -3.33 19.44
N SER A 32 -11.98 -2.98 20.66
CA SER A 32 -10.56 -2.86 21.00
C SER A 32 -9.79 -4.17 20.79
N GLU A 33 -10.42 -5.32 21.00
CA GLU A 33 -9.82 -6.63 20.73
C GLU A 33 -9.58 -6.86 19.23
N ALA A 34 -10.55 -6.45 18.40
CA ALA A 34 -10.42 -6.54 16.94
C ALA A 34 -9.31 -5.60 16.44
N ILE A 35 -9.29 -4.35 16.92
CA ILE A 35 -8.24 -3.37 16.62
C ILE A 35 -6.88 -3.94 17.02
N ARG A 36 -6.75 -4.49 18.23
CA ARG A 36 -5.51 -5.12 18.72
C ARG A 36 -5.03 -6.20 17.77
N THR A 37 -5.93 -7.12 17.41
CA THR A 37 -5.61 -8.25 16.53
C THR A 37 -5.07 -7.76 15.18
N VAL A 38 -5.71 -6.76 14.58
CA VAL A 38 -5.28 -6.18 13.29
C VAL A 38 -3.92 -5.47 13.42
N LYS A 39 -3.73 -4.63 14.44
CA LYS A 39 -2.45 -3.90 14.64
C LYS A 39 -1.28 -4.82 14.97
N LEU A 40 -1.54 -5.97 15.60
CA LEU A 40 -0.52 -6.99 15.81
C LEU A 40 -0.21 -7.80 14.55
N ALA A 41 -1.18 -7.99 13.66
CA ALA A 41 -1.04 -8.78 12.43
C ALA A 41 -0.37 -8.01 11.27
N ILE A 42 -0.68 -6.71 11.08
CA ILE A 42 -0.18 -5.92 9.95
C ILE A 42 1.35 -5.97 9.76
N PRO A 43 2.18 -5.86 10.83
CA PRO A 43 3.63 -5.94 10.68
C PRO A 43 4.13 -7.28 10.10
N TRP A 44 3.46 -8.39 10.42
CA TRP A 44 3.78 -9.70 9.80
C TRP A 44 3.44 -9.70 8.31
N GLY A 45 2.36 -9.01 7.95
CA GLY A 45 1.97 -8.77 6.57
C GLY A 45 3.02 -8.00 5.76
N PHE A 46 3.82 -7.13 6.39
CA PHE A 46 4.91 -6.42 5.72
C PHE A 46 6.02 -7.35 5.19
N LEU A 47 6.23 -8.51 5.84
CA LEU A 47 7.21 -9.50 5.37
C LEU A 47 6.87 -10.05 3.99
N VAL A 48 5.58 -10.09 3.63
CA VAL A 48 5.11 -10.51 2.31
C VAL A 48 4.99 -9.32 1.37
N LEU A 49 4.46 -8.20 1.88
CA LEU A 49 4.20 -7.00 1.09
C LEU A 49 5.50 -6.35 0.58
N ALA A 50 6.55 -6.24 1.42
CA ALA A 50 7.78 -5.57 1.04
C ALA A 50 8.51 -6.28 -0.12
N PRO A 51 8.71 -7.61 -0.11
CA PRO A 51 9.24 -8.33 -1.27
C PRO A 51 8.36 -8.18 -2.52
N ALA A 52 7.03 -8.27 -2.38
CA ALA A 52 6.10 -8.13 -3.50
C ALA A 52 6.20 -6.74 -4.15
N LEU A 53 6.29 -5.67 -3.35
CA LEU A 53 6.48 -4.30 -3.81
C LEU A 53 7.87 -4.10 -4.42
N ALA A 54 8.92 -4.66 -3.82
CA ALA A 54 10.29 -4.57 -4.36
C ALA A 54 10.38 -5.22 -5.75
N VAL A 55 9.84 -6.44 -5.91
CA VAL A 55 9.79 -7.14 -7.19
C VAL A 55 8.95 -6.36 -8.20
N THR A 56 7.78 -5.87 -7.81
CA THR A 56 6.89 -5.10 -8.70
C THR A 56 7.53 -3.78 -9.13
N GLY A 57 8.14 -3.04 -8.20
CA GLY A 57 8.80 -1.77 -8.43
C GLY A 57 10.01 -1.92 -9.35
N PHE A 58 10.92 -2.85 -9.03
CA PHE A 58 12.13 -3.09 -9.81
C PHE A 58 11.82 -3.61 -11.22
N SER A 59 10.93 -4.60 -11.33
CA SER A 59 10.51 -5.11 -12.64
C SER A 59 9.77 -4.05 -13.48
N GLY A 60 8.94 -3.22 -12.85
CA GLY A 60 8.23 -2.11 -13.50
C GLY A 60 9.17 -1.02 -13.99
N PHE A 61 10.19 -0.67 -13.19
CA PHE A 61 11.21 0.30 -13.57
C PHE A 61 12.01 -0.17 -14.78
N ARG A 62 12.45 -1.44 -14.78
CA ARG A 62 13.23 -2.02 -15.88
C ARG A 62 12.44 -2.06 -17.20
N MET A 63 11.15 -2.40 -17.15
CA MET A 63 10.30 -2.42 -18.36
C MET A 63 9.95 -1.02 -18.88
N GLY A 64 9.73 -0.06 -17.97
CA GLY A 64 9.40 1.32 -18.34
C GLY A 64 10.60 2.20 -18.67
N ALA A 65 11.83 1.73 -18.44
CA ALA A 65 13.06 2.54 -18.56
C ALA A 65 13.20 3.22 -19.93
N LYS A 66 12.97 2.48 -21.02
CA LYS A 66 13.15 2.97 -22.40
C LYS A 66 11.92 3.64 -23.02
N TRP A 67 10.78 3.62 -22.33
CA TRP A 67 9.51 4.05 -22.92
C TRP A 67 9.18 5.51 -22.52
N LYS A 68 8.86 6.35 -23.51
CA LYS A 68 8.57 7.79 -23.36
C LYS A 68 7.07 8.14 -23.34
N HIS A 69 6.17 7.15 -23.34
CA HIS A 69 4.73 7.38 -23.40
C HIS A 69 4.22 8.17 -22.16
N PRO A 70 3.31 9.16 -22.31
CA PRO A 70 2.82 10.00 -21.20
C PRO A 70 2.30 9.21 -19.98
N LEU A 71 1.58 8.12 -20.21
CA LEU A 71 1.10 7.22 -19.13
C LEU A 71 2.24 6.58 -18.32
N ILE A 72 3.38 6.28 -18.95
CA ILE A 72 4.56 5.71 -18.27
C ILE A 72 5.29 6.79 -17.49
N ALA A 73 5.39 8.01 -18.03
CA ALA A 73 5.95 9.15 -17.31
C ALA A 73 5.14 9.48 -16.05
N ALA A 74 3.81 9.50 -16.14
CA ALA A 74 2.93 9.69 -14.99
C ALA A 74 3.12 8.58 -13.93
N LYS A 75 3.18 7.31 -14.35
CA LYS A 75 3.45 6.17 -13.45
C LYS A 75 4.83 6.29 -12.78
N LYS A 76 5.88 6.68 -13.52
CA LYS A 76 7.22 6.90 -12.96
C LYS A 76 7.24 8.02 -11.92
N LYS A 77 6.49 9.10 -12.13
CA LYS A 77 6.41 10.21 -11.16
C LYS A 77 5.67 9.82 -9.87
N ARG A 78 4.64 8.96 -9.96
CA ARG A 78 3.87 8.49 -8.80
C ARG A 78 4.59 7.44 -7.96
N MET A 79 5.45 6.62 -8.56
CA MET A 79 6.08 5.49 -7.86
C MET A 79 6.96 5.91 -6.65
N PRO A 80 7.82 6.94 -6.74
CA PRO A 80 8.56 7.43 -5.58
C PRO A 80 7.64 7.97 -4.49
N LEU A 81 6.55 8.65 -4.85
CA LEU A 81 5.57 9.17 -3.87
C LEU A 81 4.90 8.03 -3.11
N ILE A 82 4.50 6.96 -3.82
CA ILE A 82 3.92 5.75 -3.22
C ILE A 82 4.93 5.10 -2.25
N ALA A 83 6.18 4.95 -2.70
CA ALA A 83 7.23 4.31 -1.91
C ALA A 83 7.60 5.12 -0.66
N LEU A 84 7.78 6.44 -0.80
CA LEU A 84 8.09 7.34 0.31
C LEU A 84 6.94 7.42 1.30
N ASN A 85 5.69 7.55 0.85
CA ASN A 85 4.52 7.53 1.73
C ASN A 85 4.41 6.19 2.48
N GLY A 86 4.65 5.07 1.79
CA GLY A 86 4.71 3.74 2.40
C GLY A 86 5.78 3.64 3.48
N LEU A 87 7.01 4.02 3.16
CA LEU A 87 8.18 3.81 4.02
C LEU A 87 8.28 4.84 5.16
N LEU A 88 7.97 6.10 4.90
CA LEU A 88 8.20 7.21 5.84
C LEU A 88 6.96 7.57 6.67
N ILE A 89 5.76 7.15 6.24
CA ILE A 89 4.51 7.46 6.96
C ILE A 89 3.85 6.17 7.43
N LEU A 90 3.47 5.29 6.51
CA LEU A 90 2.67 4.11 6.84
C LEU A 90 3.41 3.10 7.73
N VAL A 91 4.67 2.78 7.41
CA VAL A 91 5.47 1.83 8.21
C VAL A 91 5.68 2.34 9.65
N PRO A 92 6.16 3.59 9.87
CA PRO A 92 6.27 4.15 11.22
C PRO A 92 4.92 4.17 11.97
N CYS A 93 3.84 4.59 11.32
CA CYS A 93 2.52 4.60 11.94
C CYS A 93 2.11 3.20 12.39
N ALA A 94 2.27 2.18 11.54
CA ALA A 94 1.92 0.80 11.88
C ALA A 94 2.72 0.26 13.08
N LEU A 95 4.01 0.61 13.18
CA LEU A 95 4.85 0.21 14.32
C LEU A 95 4.45 0.92 15.62
N VAL A 96 4.15 2.21 15.56
CA VAL A 96 3.68 3.00 16.71
C VAL A 96 2.30 2.50 17.17
N LEU A 97 1.37 2.27 16.26
CA LEU A 97 0.04 1.74 16.56
C LEU A 97 0.12 0.32 17.15
N ARG A 98 1.05 -0.51 16.68
CA ARG A 98 1.33 -1.82 17.28
C ARG A 98 1.81 -1.66 18.73
N HIS A 99 2.69 -0.71 19.01
CA HIS A 99 3.19 -0.47 20.36
C HIS A 99 2.05 -0.11 21.33
N PHE A 100 1.18 0.81 20.92
CA PHE A 100 -0.04 1.14 21.68
C PHE A 100 -0.96 -0.06 21.87
N ALA A 101 -1.20 -0.85 20.83
CA ALA A 101 -2.02 -2.06 20.89
C ALA A 101 -1.44 -3.15 21.82
N LEU A 102 -0.11 -3.24 21.97
CA LEU A 102 0.52 -4.15 22.93
C LEU A 102 0.25 -3.74 24.37
N SER A 103 0.22 -2.42 24.64
CA SER A 103 -0.05 -1.83 25.95
C SER A 103 -1.54 -1.66 26.26
N ASN A 104 -2.43 -2.00 25.32
CA ASN A 104 -3.87 -1.70 25.36
C ASN A 104 -4.18 -0.20 25.58
N ASP A 105 -3.30 0.68 25.10
CA ASP A 105 -3.45 2.14 25.21
C ASP A 105 -4.08 2.70 23.93
N TYR A 106 -5.38 2.96 24.01
CA TYR A 106 -6.19 3.53 22.92
C TYR A 106 -6.57 4.99 23.22
N GLY A 107 -5.63 5.79 23.73
CA GLY A 107 -5.84 7.20 24.01
C GLY A 107 -5.89 8.11 22.77
N GLY A 108 -5.96 9.42 22.98
CA GLY A 108 -6.04 10.40 21.89
C GLY A 108 -4.86 10.35 20.91
N VAL A 109 -3.65 10.03 21.39
CA VAL A 109 -2.46 9.88 20.54
C VAL A 109 -2.59 8.68 19.61
N PHE A 110 -3.13 7.56 20.09
CA PHE A 110 -3.42 6.39 19.25
C PHE A 110 -4.33 6.79 18.10
N TYR A 111 -5.46 7.43 18.39
CA TYR A 111 -6.42 7.84 17.36
C TYR A 111 -5.86 8.89 16.39
N ALA A 112 -4.98 9.78 16.85
CA ALA A 112 -4.31 10.73 15.97
C ALA A 112 -3.40 10.02 14.95
N VAL A 113 -2.57 9.08 15.42
CA VAL A 113 -1.70 8.27 14.54
C VAL A 113 -2.54 7.35 13.64
N GLN A 114 -3.65 6.83 14.17
CA GLN A 114 -4.59 5.97 13.44
C GLN A 114 -5.26 6.72 12.28
N ALA A 115 -5.71 7.96 12.52
CA ALA A 115 -6.25 8.81 11.48
C ALA A 115 -5.20 9.13 10.41
N LEU A 116 -3.95 9.39 10.81
CA LEU A 116 -2.84 9.62 9.89
C LEU A 116 -2.57 8.37 9.03
N GLU A 117 -2.56 7.18 9.64
CA GLU A 117 -2.36 5.90 8.95
C GLU A 117 -3.46 5.64 7.91
N LEU A 118 -4.73 5.85 8.27
CA LEU A 118 -5.85 5.68 7.33
C LEU A 118 -5.80 6.67 6.17
N CYS A 119 -5.51 7.95 6.44
CA CYS A 119 -5.37 8.97 5.41
C CYS A 119 -4.21 8.67 4.45
N ALA A 120 -3.03 8.37 5.01
CA ALA A 120 -1.86 8.00 4.22
C ALA A 120 -2.12 6.72 3.42
N GLY A 121 -2.87 5.77 3.96
CA GLY A 121 -3.21 4.51 3.32
C GLY A 121 -4.15 4.71 2.14
N ALA A 122 -5.19 5.51 2.32
CA ALA A 122 -6.15 5.87 1.26
C ALA A 122 -5.47 6.63 0.11
N LEU A 123 -4.56 7.56 0.42
CA LEU A 123 -3.74 8.24 -0.58
C LEU A 123 -2.87 7.24 -1.35
N ASN A 124 -2.22 6.31 -0.65
CA ASN A 124 -1.35 5.32 -1.29
C ASN A 124 -2.11 4.39 -2.23
N ILE A 125 -3.27 3.88 -1.77
CA ILE A 125 -4.20 3.06 -2.57
C ILE A 125 -4.64 3.81 -3.82
N THR A 126 -5.02 5.08 -3.69
CA THR A 126 -5.47 5.91 -4.81
C THR A 126 -4.36 6.07 -5.86
N LEU A 127 -3.13 6.32 -5.44
CA LEU A 127 -1.98 6.46 -6.33
C LEU A 127 -1.62 5.13 -7.03
N LEU A 128 -1.68 4.02 -6.29
CA LEU A 128 -1.46 2.68 -6.83
C LEU A 128 -2.55 2.29 -7.84
N ALA A 129 -3.82 2.53 -7.52
CA ALA A 129 -4.96 2.24 -8.39
C ALA A 129 -4.89 3.04 -9.71
N LYS A 130 -4.53 4.33 -9.64
CA LYS A 130 -4.27 5.14 -10.84
C LYS A 130 -3.11 4.57 -11.66
N SER A 131 -2.00 4.20 -11.00
CA SER A 131 -0.84 3.58 -11.67
C SER A 131 -1.15 2.22 -12.30
N PHE A 132 -2.07 1.45 -11.72
CA PHE A 132 -2.55 0.18 -12.24
C PHE A 132 -3.46 0.38 -13.46
N ARG A 133 -4.41 1.32 -13.38
CA ARG A 133 -5.30 1.72 -14.49
C ARG A 133 -4.51 2.18 -15.72
N ASP A 134 -3.50 3.02 -15.52
CA ASP A 134 -2.63 3.50 -16.60
C ASP A 134 -1.89 2.33 -17.30
N GLY A 135 -1.48 1.32 -16.52
CA GLY A 135 -0.86 0.10 -17.04
C GLY A 135 -1.83 -0.75 -17.89
N LEU A 136 -3.09 -0.88 -17.47
CA LEU A 136 -4.12 -1.59 -18.23
C LEU A 136 -4.48 -0.86 -19.52
N GLN A 137 -4.60 0.47 -19.47
CA GLN A 137 -4.88 1.29 -20.65
C GLN A 137 -3.77 1.18 -21.69
N LEU A 138 -2.50 1.18 -21.26
CA LEU A 138 -1.37 0.96 -22.16
C LEU A 138 -1.42 -0.43 -22.80
N LYS A 139 -1.71 -1.49 -22.02
CA LYS A 139 -1.84 -2.85 -22.54
C LYS A 139 -2.94 -2.95 -23.61
N ARG A 140 -4.09 -2.30 -23.38
CA ARG A 140 -5.19 -2.27 -24.37
C ARG A 140 -4.80 -1.57 -25.66
N ARG A 141 -4.07 -0.46 -25.59
CA ARG A 141 -3.59 0.28 -26.77
C ARG A 141 -2.51 -0.44 -27.57
N LEU A 142 -1.72 -1.30 -26.95
CA LEU A 142 -0.71 -2.10 -27.63
C LEU A 142 -1.28 -3.39 -28.26
N ALA A 143 -2.51 -3.75 -27.89
CA ALA A 143 -3.22 -4.92 -28.41
C ALA A 143 -4.24 -4.58 -29.51
N ALA A 144 -4.45 -3.28 -29.77
CA ALA A 144 -5.24 -2.73 -30.87
C ALA A 144 -4.28 -2.29 -31.98
#